data_AF-A0A9Q0DJ96-F1
#
_entry.id   AF-A0A9Q0DJ96-F1
#
_cell.length_a   1.000
_cell.length_b   1.000
_cell.length_c   1.000
_cell.angle_alpha   90.00
_cell.angle_beta   90.00
_cell.angle_gamma   90.00
#
_symmetry.space_group_name_H-M   'P 1'
#
loop_
_entity.id
_entity.type
_entity.pdbx_description
1 polymer ?
#
loop_
_entity_poly.entity_id
_entity_poly.type
_entity_poly.pdbx_seq_one_letter_code
_entity_poly.pdbx_strand_id
1 'polypeptide(L)'
;MAADLVISVAMIAGIVLVSEAVRRAAKRLCSEDYRIYLVEAVSTFQLCACTHELKLLGELGRIESNVGLTLTYIMSTVHISTFHGASCNPAVIVEHLCRGTTSAKGAAVIICVQFAAAVVAQFAVAAVWSLGLSDLHTRHQKFGYRCFDPIGGTLLQAAAVESACAFCMTAMTMHIHRVDEKLRSHAAAALITFLVYAGGHISGAFFNAVLAFSTQFPCSGHSYPEYCFVYWLGPVLG
;
A
#
# COMPACT_ATOMS: atom_id res chain seq x y z
N MET A 1 1.00 2.89 24.39
CA MET A 1 -0.13 2.18 23.71
C MET A 1 -1.21 3.15 23.26
N ALA A 2 -2.04 3.73 24.14
CA ALA A 2 -3.11 4.66 23.70
C ALA A 2 -2.56 5.91 23.00
N ALA A 3 -1.50 6.53 23.55
CA ALA A 3 -0.85 7.68 22.93
C ALA A 3 -0.24 7.34 21.56
N ASP A 4 0.47 6.22 21.44
CA ASP A 4 1.05 5.75 20.17
C ASP A 4 -0.04 5.61 19.10
N LEU A 5 -1.14 4.91 19.42
CA LEU A 5 -2.25 4.71 18.49
C LEU A 5 -2.88 6.04 18.06
N VAL A 6 -3.13 6.96 19.00
CA VAL A 6 -3.71 8.28 18.71
C VAL A 6 -2.79 9.08 17.78
N ILE A 7 -1.49 9.08 18.05
CA ILE A 7 -0.50 9.81 17.24
C ILE A 7 -0.40 9.19 15.84
N SER A 8 -0.35 7.86 15.73
CA SER A 8 -0.34 7.16 14.44
C SER A 8 -1.60 7.45 13.63
N VAL A 9 -2.79 7.38 14.25
CA VAL A 9 -4.06 7.71 13.59
C VAL A 9 -4.09 9.18 13.16
N ALA A 10 -3.62 10.11 14.00
CA ALA A 10 -3.54 11.52 13.66
C ALA A 10 -2.58 11.78 12.48
N MET A 11 -1.42 11.12 12.46
CA MET A 11 -0.46 11.19 11.36
C MET A 11 -1.06 10.65 10.06
N ILE A 12 -1.69 9.47 10.11
CA ILE A 12 -2.39 8.87 8.96
C ILE A 12 -3.49 9.80 8.44
N ALA A 13 -4.30 10.36 9.34
CA ALA A 13 -5.34 11.33 8.97
C ALA A 13 -4.73 12.56 8.30
N GLY A 14 -3.61 13.09 8.83
CA GLY A 14 -2.86 14.18 8.23
C GLY A 14 -2.37 13.87 6.81
N ILE A 15 -1.78 12.68 6.60
CA ILE A 15 -1.33 12.21 5.29
C ILE A 15 -2.51 12.16 4.31
N VAL A 16 -3.64 11.57 4.70
CA VAL A 16 -4.85 11.49 3.86
C VAL A 16 -5.39 12.87 3.51
N LEU A 17 -5.46 13.78 4.47
CA LEU A 17 -5.96 15.15 4.26
C LEU A 17 -5.04 15.96 3.33
N VAL A 18 -3.73 15.87 3.50
CA VAL A 18 -2.76 16.54 2.63
C VAL A 18 -2.84 15.97 1.22
N SER A 19 -2.83 14.64 1.07
CA SER A 19 -2.98 13.99 -0.24
C SER A 19 -4.29 14.38 -0.92
N GLU A 20 -5.39 14.48 -0.17
CA GLU A 20 -6.67 14.93 -0.70
C GLU A 20 -6.65 16.40 -1.13
N ALA A 21 -6.03 17.28 -0.34
CA ALA A 21 -5.84 18.67 -0.71
C ALA A 21 -5.04 18.81 -2.02
N VAL A 22 -3.97 18.02 -2.18
CA VAL A 22 -3.16 18.01 -3.41
C VAL A 22 -3.97 17.50 -4.61
N ARG A 23 -4.74 16.41 -4.48
CA ARG A 23 -5.60 15.92 -5.57
C ARG A 23 -6.66 16.95 -5.98
N ARG A 24 -7.26 17.64 -5.00
CA ARG A 24 -8.25 18.72 -5.28
C ARG A 24 -7.60 19.92 -5.95
N ALA A 25 -6.38 20.29 -5.54
CA ALA A 25 -5.61 21.35 -6.19
C ALA A 25 -5.23 20.96 -7.63
N ALA A 26 -4.79 19.71 -7.85
CA ALA A 26 -4.47 19.17 -9.17
C ALA A 26 -5.65 19.28 -10.14
N LYS A 27 -6.87 18.97 -9.69
CA LYS A 27 -8.09 19.12 -10.49
C LYS A 27 -8.35 20.57 -10.94
N ARG A 28 -7.83 21.56 -10.22
CA ARG A 28 -8.02 22.99 -10.54
C ARG A 28 -6.85 23.58 -11.32
N LEU A 29 -5.64 23.09 -11.10
CA LEU A 29 -4.40 23.74 -11.53
C LEU A 29 -3.67 23.00 -12.66
N CYS A 30 -3.93 21.70 -12.85
CA CYS A 30 -3.22 20.89 -13.85
C CYS A 30 -4.11 20.63 -15.07
N SER A 31 -3.48 20.52 -16.25
CA SER A 31 -4.16 19.98 -17.42
C SER A 31 -4.49 18.50 -17.22
N GLU A 32 -5.50 18.03 -17.94
CA GLU A 32 -5.97 16.64 -17.89
C GLU A 32 -4.85 15.62 -18.14
N ASP A 33 -3.94 15.93 -19.08
CA ASP A 33 -2.84 15.04 -19.47
C ASP A 33 -1.84 14.77 -18.33
N TYR A 34 -1.60 15.75 -17.45
CA TYR A 34 -0.69 15.60 -16.31
C TYR A 34 -1.42 15.18 -15.02
N ARG A 35 -2.73 15.42 -14.96
CA ARG A 35 -3.54 15.15 -13.78
C ARG A 35 -3.54 13.68 -13.40
N ILE A 36 -3.56 12.77 -14.37
CA ILE A 36 -3.54 11.32 -14.12
C ILE A 36 -2.27 10.90 -13.37
N TYR A 37 -1.09 11.36 -13.80
CA TYR A 37 0.18 11.03 -13.16
C TYR A 37 0.27 11.62 -11.74
N LEU A 38 -0.21 12.85 -11.55
CA LEU A 38 -0.21 13.48 -10.23
C LEU A 38 -1.17 12.77 -9.26
N VAL A 39 -2.36 12.39 -9.73
CA VAL A 39 -3.33 11.62 -8.93
C VAL A 39 -2.76 10.23 -8.58
N GLU A 40 -2.06 9.59 -9.51
CA GLU A 40 -1.37 8.32 -9.27
C GLU A 40 -0.25 8.45 -8.22
N ALA A 41 0.60 9.47 -8.37
CA ALA A 41 1.71 9.75 -7.45
C ALA A 41 1.21 9.99 -6.03
N VAL A 42 0.24 10.89 -5.87
CA VAL A 42 -0.26 11.32 -4.56
C VAL A 42 -1.01 10.18 -3.86
N SER A 43 -1.73 9.36 -4.62
CA SER A 43 -2.46 8.21 -4.09
C SER A 43 -1.52 7.06 -3.71
N THR A 44 -0.47 6.82 -4.50
CA THR A 44 0.56 5.83 -4.17
C THR A 44 1.40 6.27 -2.97
N PHE A 45 1.72 7.56 -2.87
CA PHE A 45 2.35 8.15 -1.68
C PHE A 45 1.46 7.93 -0.45
N GLN A 46 0.17 8.27 -0.54
CA GLN A 46 -0.78 8.09 0.57
C GLN A 46 -0.83 6.62 1.02
N LEU A 47 -0.96 5.69 0.07
CA LEU A 47 -0.96 4.25 0.33
C LEU A 47 0.29 3.84 1.11
N CYS A 48 1.46 4.12 0.54
CA CYS A 48 2.73 3.72 1.11
C CYS A 48 2.98 4.34 2.48
N ALA A 49 2.77 5.65 2.63
CA ALA A 49 3.04 6.36 3.88
C ALA A 49 2.09 5.93 5.01
N CYS A 50 0.82 5.68 4.70
CA CYS A 50 -0.12 5.15 5.69
C CYS A 50 0.23 3.71 6.08
N THR A 51 0.61 2.86 5.12
CA THR A 51 1.03 1.47 5.41
C THR A 51 2.31 1.42 6.22
N HIS A 52 3.27 2.32 6.00
CA HIS A 52 4.46 2.45 6.86
C HIS A 52 4.09 2.71 8.31
N GLU A 53 3.19 3.66 8.58
CA GLU A 53 2.75 3.96 9.95
C GLU A 53 1.99 2.79 10.59
N LEU A 54 1.10 2.13 9.83
CA LEU A 54 0.39 0.93 10.30
C LEU A 54 1.36 -0.22 10.60
N LYS A 55 2.37 -0.43 9.75
CA LYS A 55 3.40 -1.45 9.93
C LYS A 55 4.23 -1.17 11.18
N LEU A 56 4.67 0.08 11.37
CA LEU A 56 5.39 0.50 12.58
C LEU A 56 4.56 0.25 13.86
N LEU A 57 3.26 0.54 13.81
CA LEU A 57 2.33 0.30 14.92
C LEU A 57 2.15 -1.20 15.22
N GLY A 58 2.12 -2.05 14.18
CA GLY A 58 1.96 -3.50 14.29
C GLY A 58 3.20 -4.28 14.73
N GLU A 59 4.39 -3.93 14.22
CA GLU A 59 5.63 -4.71 14.41
C GLU A 59 6.14 -4.76 15.86
N LEU A 60 5.75 -3.82 16.72
CA LEU A 60 6.15 -3.85 18.12
C LEU A 60 5.18 -4.66 19.01
N GLY A 61 4.23 -5.39 18.42
CA GLY A 61 3.20 -6.14 19.17
C GLY A 61 2.35 -5.24 20.06
N ARG A 62 2.33 -3.93 19.77
CA ARG A 62 1.67 -2.91 20.60
C ARG A 62 0.18 -2.79 20.35
N ILE A 63 -0.31 -3.40 19.28
CA ILE A 63 -1.74 -3.48 18.98
C ILE A 63 -2.17 -4.93 18.90
N GLU A 64 -3.32 -5.22 19.48
CA GLU A 64 -3.97 -6.52 19.34
C GLU A 64 -4.30 -6.79 17.87
N SER A 65 -4.26 -8.06 17.46
CA SER A 65 -4.56 -8.46 16.07
C SER A 65 -5.89 -7.89 15.56
N ASN A 66 -6.93 -7.89 16.41
CA ASN A 66 -8.24 -7.34 16.07
C ASN A 66 -8.21 -5.82 15.80
N VAL A 67 -7.40 -5.07 16.55
CA VAL A 67 -7.20 -3.64 16.32
C VAL A 67 -6.46 -3.42 15.01
N GLY A 68 -5.43 -4.21 14.72
CA GLY A 68 -4.71 -4.17 13.45
C GLY A 68 -5.63 -4.42 12.25
N LEU A 69 -6.45 -5.47 12.29
CA LEU A 69 -7.42 -5.77 11.23
C LEU A 69 -8.48 -4.68 11.07
N THR A 70 -8.95 -4.10 12.19
CA THR A 70 -9.90 -2.99 12.15
C THR A 70 -9.27 -1.76 11.46
N LEU A 71 -8.02 -1.43 11.78
CA LEU A 71 -7.30 -0.36 11.13
C LEU A 71 -7.05 -0.65 9.65
N THR A 72 -6.71 -1.89 9.28
CA THR A 72 -6.59 -2.32 7.87
C THR A 72 -7.89 -2.09 7.12
N TYR A 73 -9.03 -2.53 7.67
CA TYR A 73 -10.34 -2.33 7.05
C TYR A 73 -10.68 -0.85 6.85
N ILE A 74 -10.50 -0.04 7.90
CA ILE A 74 -10.76 1.40 7.85
C ILE A 74 -9.87 2.04 6.79
N MET A 75 -8.58 1.74 6.80
CA MET A 75 -7.61 2.35 5.89
C MET A 75 -7.78 1.91 4.45
N SER A 76 -8.08 0.64 4.19
CA SER A 76 -8.46 0.18 2.85
C SER A 76 -9.70 0.92 2.33
N THR A 77 -10.71 1.12 3.18
CA THR A 77 -11.92 1.88 2.81
C THR A 77 -11.59 3.33 2.47
N VAL A 78 -10.75 3.99 3.30
CA VAL A 78 -10.30 5.37 3.09
C VAL A 78 -9.48 5.48 1.80
N HIS A 79 -8.56 4.57 1.55
CA HIS A 79 -7.73 4.56 0.34
C HIS A 79 -8.58 4.42 -0.92
N ILE A 80 -9.43 3.39 -0.98
CA ILE A 80 -10.29 3.13 -2.15
C ILE A 80 -11.21 4.32 -2.43
N SER A 81 -11.77 4.96 -1.38
CA SER A 81 -12.66 6.11 -1.56
C SER A 81 -11.94 7.42 -1.91
N THR A 82 -10.64 7.56 -1.62
CA THR A 82 -9.88 8.81 -1.82
C THR A 82 -8.94 8.77 -3.03
N PHE A 83 -8.70 7.63 -3.65
CA PHE A 83 -7.73 7.52 -4.76
C PHE A 83 -8.20 8.11 -6.10
N HIS A 84 -9.46 8.52 -6.22
CA HIS A 84 -9.97 9.20 -7.41
C HIS A 84 -9.68 8.47 -8.74
N GLY A 85 -9.69 7.14 -8.71
CA GLY A 85 -9.42 6.30 -9.89
C GLY A 85 -7.94 5.97 -10.14
N ALA A 86 -7.01 6.39 -9.27
CA ALA A 86 -5.63 5.93 -9.32
C ALA A 86 -5.54 4.42 -9.11
N SER A 87 -4.67 3.74 -9.84
CA SER A 87 -4.49 2.28 -9.71
C SER A 87 -3.66 1.93 -8.48
N CYS A 88 -2.61 2.71 -8.21
CA CYS A 88 -1.63 2.53 -7.14
C CYS A 88 -0.98 1.14 -7.09
N ASN A 89 -1.08 0.34 -8.17
CA ASN A 89 -0.61 -1.04 -8.21
C ASN A 89 -0.04 -1.36 -9.61
N PRO A 90 1.25 -1.69 -9.73
CA PRO A 90 1.86 -2.05 -11.01
C PRO A 90 1.18 -3.25 -11.71
N ALA A 91 0.65 -4.22 -10.96
CA ALA A 91 -0.02 -5.40 -11.54
C ALA A 91 -1.26 -5.00 -12.36
N VAL A 92 -2.04 -4.03 -11.88
CA VAL A 92 -3.20 -3.48 -12.59
C VAL A 92 -2.77 -2.79 -13.89
N ILE A 93 -1.64 -2.07 -13.87
CA ILE A 93 -1.10 -1.41 -15.07
C ILE A 93 -0.59 -2.44 -16.09
N VAL A 94 0.04 -3.52 -15.63
CA VAL A 94 0.43 -4.65 -16.48
C VAL A 94 -0.81 -5.33 -17.09
N GLU A 95 -1.87 -5.54 -16.30
CA GLU A 95 -3.15 -6.07 -16.82
C GLU A 95 -3.71 -5.17 -17.93
N HIS A 96 -3.72 -3.84 -17.72
CA HIS A 96 -4.18 -2.88 -18.72
C HIS A 96 -3.37 -2.93 -20.02
N LEU A 97 -2.05 -3.12 -19.92
CA LEU A 97 -1.17 -3.32 -21.06
C LEU A 97 -1.50 -4.64 -21.79
N CYS A 98 -1.66 -5.75 -21.07
CA CYS A 98 -2.03 -7.05 -21.62
C CYS A 98 -3.40 -7.03 -22.33
N ARG A 99 -4.35 -6.24 -21.83
CA ARG A 99 -5.67 -6.02 -22.45
C ARG A 99 -5.67 -5.01 -23.60
N GLY A 100 -4.54 -4.37 -23.89
CA GLY A 100 -4.43 -3.34 -24.93
C GLY A 100 -5.14 -2.02 -24.60
N THR A 101 -5.48 -1.79 -23.33
CA THR A 101 -6.18 -0.57 -22.87
C THR A 101 -5.24 0.60 -22.54
N THR A 102 -3.93 0.33 -22.47
CA THR A 102 -2.88 1.34 -22.25
C THR A 102 -1.65 1.00 -23.09
N SER A 103 -0.97 2.01 -23.62
CA SER A 103 0.28 1.82 -24.38
C SER A 103 1.46 1.45 -23.47
N ALA A 104 2.45 0.73 -23.99
CA ALA A 104 3.66 0.37 -23.22
C ALA A 104 4.37 1.59 -22.61
N LYS A 105 4.43 2.71 -23.36
CA LYS A 105 4.99 3.98 -22.86
C LYS A 105 4.16 4.54 -21.70
N GLY A 106 2.83 4.56 -21.84
CA GLY A 106 1.94 5.04 -20.77
C GLY A 106 2.07 4.20 -19.50
N ALA A 107 2.05 2.87 -19.64
CA ALA A 107 2.24 1.93 -18.55
C ALA A 107 3.57 2.16 -17.83
N ALA A 108 4.68 2.29 -18.58
CA ALA A 108 6.00 2.54 -18.01
C ALA A 108 6.04 3.86 -17.21
N VAL A 109 5.45 4.93 -17.72
CA VAL A 109 5.41 6.23 -17.01
C VAL A 109 4.63 6.11 -15.71
N ILE A 110 3.45 5.49 -15.73
CA ILE A 110 2.63 5.31 -14.52
C ILE A 110 3.37 4.48 -13.47
N ILE A 111 3.98 3.35 -13.85
CA ILE A 111 4.76 2.51 -12.94
C ILE A 111 5.93 3.31 -12.35
N CYS A 112 6.70 4.04 -13.17
CA CYS A 112 7.78 4.88 -12.67
C CYS A 112 7.31 5.92 -11.65
N VAL A 113 6.15 6.55 -11.90
CA VAL A 113 5.54 7.52 -11.00
C VAL A 113 5.13 6.88 -9.68
N GLN A 114 4.55 5.68 -9.71
CA GLN A 114 4.21 4.91 -8.50
C GLN A 114 5.48 4.64 -7.66
N PHE A 115 6.55 4.15 -8.27
CA PHE A 115 7.81 3.85 -7.56
C PHE A 115 8.48 5.12 -7.01
N ALA A 116 8.47 6.22 -7.77
CA ALA A 116 8.96 7.51 -7.26
C ALA A 116 8.17 7.96 -6.03
N ALA A 117 6.83 7.83 -6.05
CA ALA A 117 5.99 8.16 -4.91
C ALA A 117 6.24 7.25 -3.69
N ALA A 118 6.53 5.95 -3.91
CA ALA A 118 6.93 5.04 -2.84
C ALA A 118 8.26 5.45 -2.18
N VAL A 119 9.26 5.84 -2.97
CA VAL A 119 10.53 6.37 -2.45
C VAL A 119 10.29 7.66 -1.65
N VAL A 120 9.48 8.58 -2.16
CA VAL A 120 9.10 9.79 -1.42
C VAL A 120 8.39 9.44 -0.11
N ALA A 121 7.53 8.44 -0.10
CA ALA A 121 6.88 7.96 1.12
C ALA A 121 7.88 7.45 2.16
N GLN A 122 8.88 6.65 1.76
CA GLN A 122 9.95 6.17 2.66
C GLN A 122 10.67 7.33 3.35
N PHE A 123 11.07 8.36 2.59
CA PHE A 123 11.75 9.52 3.16
C PHE A 123 10.83 10.37 4.03
N ALA A 124 9.59 10.59 3.60
CA ALA A 124 8.63 11.42 4.34
C ALA A 124 8.30 10.80 5.70
N VAL A 125 8.02 9.48 5.76
CA VAL A 125 7.71 8.83 7.04
C VAL A 125 8.94 8.77 7.94
N ALA A 126 10.13 8.50 7.40
CA ALA A 126 11.36 8.52 8.19
C ALA A 126 11.62 9.91 8.79
N ALA A 127 11.36 10.98 8.03
CA ALA A 127 11.47 12.36 8.52
C ALA A 127 10.45 12.65 9.64
N VAL A 128 9.19 12.25 9.47
CA VAL A 128 8.17 12.44 10.52
C VAL A 128 8.49 11.64 11.77
N TRP A 129 8.91 10.38 11.63
CA TRP A 129 9.32 9.54 12.76
C TRP A 129 10.53 10.10 13.51
N SER A 130 11.43 10.80 12.82
CA SER A 130 12.58 11.45 13.47
C SER A 130 12.20 12.57 14.46
N LEU A 131 10.95 13.07 14.39
CA LEU A 131 10.42 14.06 15.33
C LEU A 131 10.09 13.48 16.71
N GLY A 132 10.06 12.15 16.87
CA GLY A 132 9.86 11.49 18.16
C GLY A 132 8.49 11.77 18.80
N LEU A 133 7.44 11.97 17.99
CA LEU A 133 6.12 12.39 18.48
C LEU A 133 5.48 11.39 19.43
N SER A 134 5.83 10.11 19.33
CA SER A 134 5.39 8.99 20.17
C SER A 134 6.58 8.16 20.66
N ASP A 135 6.33 7.19 21.56
CA ASP A 135 7.37 6.23 21.97
C ASP A 135 7.81 5.35 20.80
N LEU A 136 6.90 5.03 19.87
CA LEU A 136 7.20 4.35 18.61
C LEU A 136 8.19 5.15 17.77
N HIS A 137 7.89 6.42 17.54
CA HIS A 137 8.70 7.32 16.74
C HIS A 137 10.05 7.59 17.42
N THR A 138 10.07 7.74 18.74
CA THR A 138 11.31 7.90 19.52
C THR A 138 12.21 6.68 19.42
N ARG A 139 11.63 5.47 19.41
CA ARG A 139 12.41 4.23 19.20
C ARG A 139 13.00 4.21 17.79
N HIS A 140 12.21 4.54 16.77
CA HIS A 140 12.69 4.65 15.41
C HIS A 140 13.81 5.69 15.29
N GLN A 141 13.64 6.88 15.88
CA GLN A 141 14.65 7.93 15.91
C GLN A 141 15.99 7.46 16.50
N LYS A 142 15.94 6.65 17.58
CA LYS A 142 17.15 6.18 18.28
C LYS A 142 17.85 5.00 17.58
N PHE A 143 17.09 4.09 16.96
CA PHE A 143 17.62 2.81 16.48
C PHE A 143 17.50 2.59 14.96
N GLY A 144 16.85 3.53 14.26
CA GLY A 144 16.40 3.38 12.88
C GLY A 144 15.23 2.42 12.74
N TYR A 145 14.65 2.37 11.55
CA TYR A 145 13.72 1.30 11.17
C TYR A 145 14.51 0.00 11.01
N ARG A 146 14.13 -1.03 11.77
CA ARG A 146 14.74 -2.37 11.68
C ARG A 146 13.64 -3.40 11.56
N CYS A 147 13.51 -3.97 10.36
CA CYS A 147 12.71 -5.14 10.09
C CYS A 147 13.62 -6.27 9.59
N PHE A 148 13.40 -7.46 10.13
CA PHE A 148 14.16 -8.67 9.80
C PHE A 148 13.19 -9.73 9.34
N ASP A 149 13.54 -10.37 8.23
CA ASP A 149 12.86 -11.53 7.65
C ASP A 149 11.33 -11.36 7.56
N PRO A 150 10.86 -10.52 6.62
CA PRO A 150 9.43 -10.23 6.51
C PRO A 150 8.60 -11.37 5.92
N ILE A 151 9.25 -12.48 5.49
CA ILE A 151 8.59 -13.64 4.90
C ILE A 151 8.53 -14.75 5.94
N GLY A 152 7.33 -15.04 6.44
CA GLY A 152 7.12 -16.06 7.49
C GLY A 152 7.16 -17.51 7.01
N GLY A 153 7.53 -17.77 5.75
CA GLY A 153 7.52 -19.10 5.13
C GLY A 153 8.54 -19.24 4.00
N THR A 154 8.34 -20.21 3.10
CA THR A 154 9.21 -20.32 1.92
C THR A 154 8.88 -19.25 0.87
N LEU A 155 9.85 -18.90 0.02
CA LEU A 155 9.64 -17.97 -1.11
C LEU A 155 8.47 -18.41 -2.01
N LEU A 156 8.35 -19.72 -2.27
CA LEU A 156 7.27 -20.26 -3.10
C LEU A 156 5.90 -20.09 -2.43
N GLN A 157 5.81 -20.37 -1.13
CA GLN A 157 4.57 -20.14 -0.37
C GLN A 157 4.19 -18.67 -0.36
N ALA A 158 5.14 -17.77 -0.14
CA ALA A 158 4.89 -16.34 -0.15
C ALA A 158 4.43 -15.85 -1.53
N ALA A 159 5.10 -16.27 -2.61
CA ALA A 159 4.70 -15.94 -3.98
C ALA A 159 3.29 -16.49 -4.31
N ALA A 160 2.96 -17.70 -3.85
CA ALA A 160 1.64 -18.29 -4.04
C ALA A 160 0.55 -17.52 -3.29
N VAL A 161 0.82 -17.07 -2.06
CA VAL A 161 -0.10 -16.21 -1.29
C VAL A 161 -0.32 -14.87 -1.99
N GLU A 162 0.75 -14.20 -2.41
CA GLU A 162 0.67 -12.93 -3.14
C GLU A 162 -0.12 -13.06 -4.45
N SER A 163 0.10 -14.16 -5.18
CA SER A 163 -0.63 -14.46 -6.41
C SER A 163 -2.10 -14.75 -6.16
N ALA A 164 -2.44 -15.56 -5.15
CA ALA A 164 -3.83 -15.82 -4.78
C ALA A 164 -4.56 -14.55 -4.32
N CYS A 165 -3.88 -13.68 -3.55
CA CYS A 165 -4.44 -12.40 -3.13
C CYS A 165 -4.72 -11.48 -4.33
N ALA A 166 -3.77 -11.36 -5.26
CA ALA A 166 -3.95 -10.59 -6.48
C ALA A 166 -5.11 -11.12 -7.32
N PHE A 167 -5.17 -12.44 -7.54
CA PHE A 167 -6.26 -13.09 -8.25
C PHE A 167 -7.63 -12.77 -7.63
N CYS A 168 -7.76 -12.90 -6.30
CA CYS A 168 -9.01 -12.57 -5.60
C CYS A 168 -9.41 -11.10 -5.80
N MET A 169 -8.46 -10.17 -5.74
CA MET A 169 -8.71 -8.75 -5.96
C MET A 169 -9.09 -8.44 -7.41
N THR A 170 -8.42 -9.06 -8.38
CA THR A 170 -8.74 -8.95 -9.81
C THR A 170 -10.14 -9.51 -10.10
N ALA A 171 -10.46 -10.70 -9.58
CA ALA A 171 -11.78 -11.31 -9.70
C ALA A 171 -12.88 -10.44 -9.07
N MET A 172 -12.63 -9.88 -7.88
CA MET A 172 -13.55 -8.93 -7.25
C MET A 172 -13.75 -7.70 -8.14
N THR A 173 -12.68 -7.10 -8.66
CA THR A 173 -12.75 -5.90 -9.50
C THR A 173 -13.56 -6.16 -10.78
N MET A 174 -13.40 -7.31 -11.42
CA MET A 174 -14.21 -7.69 -12.59
C MET A 174 -15.71 -7.81 -12.27
N HIS A 175 -16.06 -8.26 -11.06
CA HIS A 175 -17.45 -8.48 -10.64
C HIS A 175 -18.02 -7.39 -9.74
N ILE A 176 -17.25 -6.35 -9.42
CA ILE A 176 -17.64 -5.30 -8.46
C ILE A 176 -18.87 -4.51 -8.90
N HIS A 177 -19.12 -4.47 -10.22
CA HIS A 177 -20.31 -3.83 -10.79
C HIS A 177 -21.62 -4.44 -10.28
N ARG A 178 -21.61 -5.70 -9.84
CA ARG A 178 -22.76 -6.41 -9.26
C ARG A 178 -23.05 -6.03 -7.81
N VAL A 179 -22.11 -5.38 -7.15
CA VAL A 179 -22.27 -4.86 -5.79
C VAL A 179 -22.81 -3.44 -5.87
N ASP A 180 -23.73 -3.10 -4.95
CA ASP A 180 -24.25 -1.73 -4.79
C ASP A 180 -23.08 -0.74 -4.68
N GLU A 181 -23.16 0.36 -5.42
CA GLU A 181 -22.11 1.38 -5.49
C GLU A 181 -21.64 1.85 -4.11
N LYS A 182 -22.57 2.01 -3.14
CA LYS A 182 -22.25 2.43 -1.77
C LYS A 182 -21.45 1.39 -0.99
N LEU A 183 -21.53 0.12 -1.40
CA LEU A 183 -20.87 -1.00 -0.73
C LEU A 183 -19.59 -1.46 -1.41
N ARG A 184 -19.28 -0.98 -2.63
CA ARG A 184 -18.11 -1.43 -3.39
C ARG A 184 -16.79 -1.23 -2.64
N SER A 185 -16.59 -0.05 -2.05
CA SER A 185 -15.38 0.26 -1.26
C SER A 185 -15.28 -0.65 -0.04
N HIS A 186 -16.40 -0.87 0.66
CA HIS A 186 -16.46 -1.73 1.83
C HIS A 186 -16.26 -3.20 1.49
N ALA A 187 -16.76 -3.67 0.35
CA ALA A 187 -16.58 -5.04 -0.12
C ALA A 187 -15.09 -5.31 -0.44
N ALA A 188 -14.44 -4.40 -1.17
CA ALA A 188 -13.01 -4.48 -1.44
C ALA A 188 -12.16 -4.37 -0.17
N ALA A 189 -12.49 -3.44 0.74
CA ALA A 189 -11.80 -3.34 2.03
C ALA A 189 -11.96 -4.59 2.91
N ALA A 190 -13.16 -5.20 2.92
CA ALA A 190 -13.41 -6.45 3.63
C ALA A 190 -12.59 -7.60 3.04
N LEU A 191 -12.52 -7.70 1.71
CA LEU A 191 -11.69 -8.71 1.04
C LEU A 191 -10.21 -8.51 1.36
N ILE A 192 -9.68 -7.29 1.24
CA ILE A 192 -8.28 -6.98 1.60
C ILE A 192 -8.01 -7.38 3.05
N THR A 193 -8.89 -7.01 3.97
CA THR A 193 -8.74 -7.34 5.39
C THR A 193 -8.74 -8.86 5.62
N PHE A 194 -9.61 -9.60 4.93
CA PHE A 194 -9.64 -11.06 4.98
C PHE A 194 -8.35 -11.68 4.42
N LEU A 195 -7.85 -11.18 3.29
CA LEU A 195 -6.60 -11.66 2.68
C LEU A 195 -5.39 -11.40 3.59
N VAL A 196 -5.33 -10.22 4.21
CA VAL A 196 -4.31 -9.87 5.22
C VAL A 196 -4.40 -10.79 6.44
N TYR A 197 -5.60 -11.08 6.92
CA TYR A 197 -5.79 -12.05 8.01
C TYR A 197 -5.32 -13.46 7.62
N ALA A 198 -5.68 -13.93 6.42
CA ALA A 198 -5.40 -15.29 5.97
C ALA A 198 -3.92 -15.53 5.59
N GLY A 199 -3.32 -14.59 4.86
CA GLY A 199 -1.98 -14.73 4.27
C GLY A 199 -0.91 -13.79 4.83
N GLY A 200 -1.28 -12.81 5.65
CA GLY A 200 -0.38 -11.76 6.11
C GLY A 200 0.80 -12.28 6.93
N HIS A 201 0.63 -13.38 7.67
CA HIS A 201 1.73 -13.99 8.42
C HIS A 201 2.78 -14.68 7.52
N ILE A 202 2.47 -14.94 6.25
CA ILE A 202 3.38 -15.61 5.30
C ILE A 202 4.14 -14.58 4.47
N SER A 203 3.44 -13.61 3.86
CA SER A 203 4.05 -12.64 2.93
C SER A 203 3.76 -11.18 3.29
N GLY A 204 2.92 -10.92 4.28
CA GLY A 204 2.30 -9.62 4.54
C GLY A 204 1.05 -9.34 3.69
N ALA A 205 0.75 -10.19 2.70
CA ALA A 205 -0.38 -10.06 1.77
C ALA A 205 -0.46 -8.66 1.13
N PHE A 206 0.59 -8.27 0.40
CA PHE A 206 0.67 -6.95 -0.22
C PHE A 206 -0.05 -6.87 -1.56
N PHE A 207 0.02 -7.94 -2.35
CA PHE A 207 -0.48 -8.12 -3.71
C PHE A 207 -0.22 -6.90 -4.62
N ASN A 208 0.86 -6.18 -4.33
CA ASN A 208 1.17 -4.88 -4.89
C ASN A 208 2.69 -4.64 -4.79
N ALA A 209 3.35 -4.69 -5.95
CA ALA A 209 4.80 -4.58 -6.05
C ALA A 209 5.35 -3.24 -5.55
N VAL A 210 4.63 -2.12 -5.75
CA VAL A 210 5.12 -0.81 -5.33
C VAL A 210 4.99 -0.61 -3.82
N LEU A 211 3.92 -1.14 -3.24
CA LEU A 211 3.72 -1.12 -1.79
C LEU A 211 4.74 -2.00 -1.08
N ALA A 212 4.97 -3.22 -1.59
CA ALA A 212 5.99 -4.13 -1.07
C ALA A 212 7.40 -3.54 -1.24
N PHE A 213 7.71 -2.91 -2.38
CA PHE A 213 8.95 -2.17 -2.56
C PHE A 213 9.14 -1.09 -1.50
N SER A 214 8.08 -0.32 -1.21
CA SER A 214 8.15 0.76 -0.22
C SER A 214 8.44 0.22 1.19
N THR A 215 7.82 -0.89 1.55
CA THR A 215 7.70 -1.34 2.96
C THR A 215 8.52 -2.57 3.33
N GLN A 216 8.80 -3.46 2.38
CA GLN A 216 9.47 -4.75 2.61
C GLN A 216 10.88 -4.82 2.07
N PHE A 217 11.15 -4.22 0.91
CA PHE A 217 12.48 -4.28 0.30
C PHE A 217 13.59 -3.63 1.15
N PRO A 218 13.30 -2.61 2.00
CA PRO A 218 14.29 -2.12 2.97
C PRO A 218 14.62 -3.11 4.10
N CYS A 219 13.84 -4.18 4.29
CA CYS A 219 14.05 -5.18 5.34
C CYS A 219 15.18 -6.14 4.99
N SER A 220 15.94 -6.53 6.01
CA SER A 220 16.96 -7.58 5.88
C SER A 220 16.32 -8.97 5.82
N GLY A 221 17.03 -9.97 5.31
CA GLY A 221 16.61 -11.39 5.31
C GLY A 221 16.59 -12.02 3.92
N HIS A 222 16.24 -11.24 2.90
CA HIS A 222 16.21 -11.69 1.51
C HIS A 222 16.89 -10.69 0.56
N SER A 223 17.34 -11.22 -0.57
CA SER A 223 17.89 -10.46 -1.67
C SER A 223 16.80 -9.79 -2.51
N TYR A 224 17.17 -8.75 -3.25
CA TYR A 224 16.26 -8.03 -4.13
C TYR A 224 15.55 -8.93 -5.16
N PRO A 225 16.23 -9.90 -5.83
CA PRO A 225 15.55 -10.84 -6.73
C PRO A 225 14.53 -11.75 -6.04
N GLU A 226 14.79 -12.19 -4.80
CA GLU A 226 13.84 -13.00 -4.03
C GLU A 226 12.58 -12.20 -3.69
N TYR A 227 12.72 -10.94 -3.30
CA TYR A 227 11.56 -10.07 -3.11
C TYR A 227 10.81 -9.80 -4.43
N CYS A 228 11.51 -9.65 -5.56
CA CYS A 228 10.84 -9.54 -6.86
C CYS A 228 10.08 -10.83 -7.22
N PHE A 229 10.65 -12.01 -6.94
CA PHE A 229 9.95 -13.27 -7.16
C PHE A 229 8.63 -13.33 -6.39
N VAL A 230 8.61 -12.88 -5.15
CA VAL A 230 7.39 -12.88 -4.32
C VAL A 230 6.43 -11.76 -4.72
N TYR A 231 6.89 -10.52 -4.72
CA TYR A 231 6.02 -9.33 -4.77
C TYR A 231 5.83 -8.72 -6.16
N TRP A 232 6.61 -9.13 -7.16
CA TRP A 232 6.36 -8.77 -8.56
C TRP A 232 5.72 -9.94 -9.31
N LEU A 233 6.41 -11.10 -9.36
CA LEU A 233 5.94 -12.21 -10.16
C LEU A 233 4.63 -12.78 -9.63
N GLY A 234 4.49 -12.97 -8.31
CA GLY A 234 3.25 -13.42 -7.68
C GLY A 234 2.03 -12.58 -8.09
N PRO A 235 2.01 -11.27 -7.79
CA PRO A 235 0.88 -10.41 -8.13
C PRO A 235 0.61 -10.24 -9.63
N VAL A 236 1.63 -10.33 -10.50
CA VAL A 236 1.44 -10.26 -11.96
C VAL A 236 0.81 -11.54 -12.52
N LEU A 237 1.05 -12.70 -11.89
CA LEU A 237 0.48 -13.97 -12.31
C LEU A 237 -0.96 -14.20 -11.84
N GLY A 238 -1.40 -13.49 -10.79
CA GLY A 238 -2.73 -13.63 -10.19
C GLY A 238 -3.77 -12.72 -10.83
#